data_AF-T1B4Y5-F1
#
_entry.id   AF-T1B4Y5-F1
#
_cell.length_a   1.000
_cell.length_b   1.000
_cell.length_c   1.000
_cell.angle_alpha   90.00
_cell.angle_beta   90.00
_cell.angle_gamma   90.00
#
_symmetry.space_group_name_H-M   'P 1'
#
loop_
_entity.id
_entity.type
_entity.pdbx_description
1 polymer ?
#
loop_
_entity_poly.entity_id
_entity_poly.type
_entity_poly.pdbx_seq_one_letter_code
_entity_poly.pdbx_strand_id
1 'polypeptide(L)' 'MEPLHSINFQQWIEQHRQLLKPPVGNKRVFEDGDFIIMVVGGPNSRS' A
#
# COMPACT_ATOMS: atom_id res chain seq x y z
N MET A 1 -17.34 9.53 8.95
CA MET A 1 -16.15 9.02 8.24
C MET A 1 -15.02 9.94 8.63
N GLU A 2 -13.95 9.41 9.21
CA GLU A 2 -12.81 10.24 9.61
C GLU A 2 -12.16 10.85 8.36
N PRO A 3 -11.71 12.12 8.43
CA PRO A 3 -11.04 12.75 7.30
C PRO A 3 -9.71 12.04 7.01
N LEU A 4 -9.43 11.81 5.72
CA LEU A 4 -8.14 11.30 5.29
C LEU A 4 -7.07 12.36 5.50
N HIS A 5 -5.95 11.96 6.08
CA HIS A 5 -4.79 12.82 6.27
C HIS A 5 -3.75 12.58 5.20
N SER A 6 -3.02 13.64 4.84
CA SER A 6 -1.87 13.51 3.96
C SER A 6 -0.79 12.63 4.62
N ILE A 7 -0.06 11.88 3.81
CA ILE A 7 1.01 11.00 4.26
C ILE A 7 2.33 11.37 3.59
N ASN A 8 3.44 11.14 4.27
CA ASN A 8 4.74 11.09 3.61
C ASN A 8 4.86 9.74 2.89
N PHE A 9 4.71 9.78 1.56
CA PHE A 9 4.62 8.55 0.79
C PHE A 9 5.91 7.73 0.77
N GLN A 10 7.08 8.38 0.78
CA GLN A 10 8.37 7.68 0.81
C GLN A 10 8.57 6.94 2.14
N GLN A 11 8.29 7.62 3.26
CA GLN A 11 8.37 7.02 4.58
C GLN A 11 7.37 5.86 4.74
N TRP A 12 6.16 6.03 4.22
CA TRP A 12 5.14 4.98 4.22
C TRP A 12 5.61 3.74 3.44
N ILE A 13 6.22 3.91 2.26
CA ILE A 13 6.77 2.79 1.49
C ILE A 13 7.85 2.05 2.28
N GLU A 14 8.74 2.77 2.95
CA GLU A 14 9.82 2.15 3.72
C GLU A 14 9.28 1.33 4.90
N GLN A 15 8.29 1.86 5.62
CA GLN A 15 7.62 1.16 6.72
C GLN A 15 6.89 -0.11 6.26
N HIS A 16 6.35 -0.11 5.04
CA HIS A 16 5.55 -1.22 4.49
C HIS A 16 6.33 -2.10 3.50
N ARG A 17 7.63 -1.86 3.29
CA ARG A 17 8.47 -2.56 2.32
C ARG A 17 8.43 -4.08 2.48
N GLN A 18 8.26 -4.56 3.70
CA GLN A 18 8.14 -6.00 4.01
C GLN A 18 6.87 -6.64 3.43
N LEU A 19 5.79 -5.88 3.27
CA LEU A 19 4.53 -6.34 2.68
C LEU A 19 4.52 -6.19 1.15
N LEU A 20 5.37 -5.33 0.59
CA LEU A 20 5.47 -5.06 -0.85
C LEU A 20 6.38 -6.04 -1.59
N LYS A 21 6.63 -7.21 -1.00
CA LYS A 21 7.40 -8.32 -1.58
C LYS A 21 6.61 -9.63 -1.38
N PRO A 22 6.98 -10.72 -2.09
CA PRO A 22 6.37 -12.03 -1.83
C PRO A 22 6.45 -12.42 -0.34
N PRO A 23 5.39 -13.05 0.22
CA PRO A 23 4.20 -13.59 -0.47
C PRO A 23 3.02 -12.61 -0.66
N VAL A 24 3.07 -11.40 -0.09
CA VAL A 24 1.91 -10.48 -0.10
C VAL A 24 1.89 -9.58 -1.35
N GLY A 25 2.99 -8.86 -1.60
CA GLY A 25 3.20 -8.06 -2.80
C GLY A 25 2.36 -6.79 -2.96
N ASN A 26 1.41 -6.48 -2.07
CA ASN A 26 0.61 -5.26 -2.13
C ASN A 26 0.08 -4.82 -0.75
N LYS A 27 -0.25 -3.53 -0.59
CA LYS A 27 -0.90 -2.99 0.61
C LYS A 27 -1.82 -1.81 0.28
N ARG A 28 -3.00 -1.79 0.90
CA ARG A 28 -3.93 -0.65 0.87
C ARG A 28 -3.40 0.52 1.71
N VAL A 29 -3.44 1.73 1.15
CA VAL A 29 -2.89 2.96 1.75
C VAL A 29 -3.83 3.54 2.81
N PHE A 30 -5.13 3.61 2.50
CA PHE A 30 -6.17 4.10 3.42
C PHE A 30 -7.24 3.01 3.57
N GLU A 31 -7.56 2.63 4.80
CA GLU A 31 -8.54 1.56 5.09
C GLU A 31 -10.00 2.01 4.83
N ASP A 32 -10.24 3.32 4.93
CA ASP A 32 -11.53 3.95 4.71
C ASP A 32 -11.49 4.90 3.50
N GLY A 33 -12.66 5.21 2.96
CA GLY A 33 -12.84 6.12 1.82
C GLY A 33 -13.40 5.43 0.58
N ASP A 34 -13.97 6.23 -0.32
CA ASP A 34 -14.67 5.74 -1.51
C ASP A 34 -13.73 5.08 -2.53
N PHE A 35 -12.46 5.49 -2.53
CA PHE A 35 -11.44 4.93 -3.41
C PHE A 35 -10.58 3.88 -2.70
N ILE A 36 -10.35 2.77 -3.38
CA ILE A 36 -9.38 1.76 -2.96
C ILE A 36 -8.03 2.12 -3.58
N ILE A 37 -7.15 2.71 -2.77
CA ILE A 37 -5.80 3.09 -3.18
C ILE A 37 -4.81 2.04 -2.64
N MET A 38 -4.07 1.39 -3.54
CA MET A 38 -3.13 0.32 -3.22
C MET A 38 -1.76 0.59 -3.82
N VAL A 39 -0.71 0.21 -3.08
CA VAL A 39 0.66 0.12 -3.61
C VAL A 39 0.97 -1.34 -3.89
N VAL A 40 1.50 -1.61 -5.07
CA VAL A 40 1.88 -2.96 -5.51
C VAL A 40 3.38 -2.98 -5.72
N GLY A 41 4.06 -3.93 -5.08
CA GLY A 41 5.48 -4.19 -5.25
C GLY A 41 5.75 -5.43 -6.09
N GLY A 42 6.96 -5.97 -6.00
CA GLY A 42 7.39 -7.14 -6.78
C GLY A 42 8.60 -7.86 -6.19
N PRO A 43 9.07 -8.94 -6.83
CA PRO A 43 8.54 -9.51 -8.07
C PRO A 43 7.23 -10.29 -7.82
N ASN A 44 6.24 -10.13 -8.68
CA ASN A 44 5.02 -10.94 -8.69
C ASN A 44 4.54 -11.07 -10.13
N SER A 45 4.67 -12.27 -10.70
CA SER A 45 4.19 -12.62 -12.04
C SER A 45 3.04 -13.62 -11.93
N ARG A 46 2.01 -13.48 -12.77
CA ARG A 46 0.83 -14.35 -12.80
C ARG A 46 0.50 -14.65 -14.27
N SER A 47 0.09 -15.89 -14.54
CA SER A 47 -0.27 -16.41 -15.86
C SER A 47 -1.58 -15.84 -16.39
#